data_AF-A0AAC8YVX1-F1
#
_entry.id   AF-A0AAC8YVX1-F1
#
_cell.length_a   1.000
_cell.length_b   1.000
_cell.length_c   1.000
_cell.angle_alpha   90.00
_cell.angle_beta   90.00
_cell.angle_gamma   90.00
#
_symmetry.space_group_name_H-M   'P 1'
#
loop_
_entity.id
_entity.type
_entity.pdbx_description
1 polymer ?
#
loop_
_entity_poly.entity_id
_entity_poly.type
_entity_poly.pdbx_seq_one_letter_code
_entity_poly.pdbx_strand_id
1 'polypeptide(L)'
;MTYGRADGVVKQVGFLWAANWTFVFMVFLPLFFAFVTELVTFWKDEGRLKLTAQGDRVESDEAWARNVESSSYSFWAVFLICVLFAGLFQWIGVSLIPLMKGGGNYATDWGSLAIVRPEVISVPEAVVFTGLAYLYMCLCFYLFLVGLILLYTVVHDLWRIGESVSSRPEIDYQHELNEVSLRVMQGIFRCTVLGVLIAIAMKVQSAYLTSSGKNIVAWLVGDMSSAFYGSNDVSDAIGYRTPTHYSSLLIVISTCVVFVYGSIRLGIDRRFCMPMWRMSAVVTLLVAGYLLIDAFAGFSILLTVGVLLAIYGLFDPGFGRWRASELGNNQSVS
;
A
#
# COMPACT_ATOMS: atom_id res chain seq x y z
N MET A 1 -23.93 -1.86 -12.51
CA MET A 1 -24.60 -1.59 -13.80
C MET A 1 -23.74 -2.20 -14.91
N THR A 2 -24.27 -2.32 -16.13
CA THR A 2 -23.52 -2.85 -17.29
C THR A 2 -23.49 -1.80 -18.40
N TYR A 3 -22.33 -1.52 -18.96
CA TYR A 3 -22.09 -0.59 -20.06
C TYR A 3 -21.71 -1.34 -21.33
N GLY A 4 -22.44 -1.14 -22.42
CA GLY A 4 -22.03 -1.60 -23.74
C GLY A 4 -21.08 -0.58 -24.38
N ARG A 5 -19.83 -0.98 -24.61
CA ARG A 5 -18.86 -0.22 -25.41
C ARG A 5 -19.23 -0.34 -26.91
N ALA A 6 -18.81 0.64 -27.73
CA ALA A 6 -19.17 0.73 -29.14
C ALA A 6 -18.69 -0.46 -30.02
N ASP A 7 -17.83 -1.31 -29.47
CA ASP A 7 -17.34 -2.58 -30.04
C ASP A 7 -18.23 -3.79 -29.70
N GLY A 8 -19.35 -3.59 -28.99
CA GLY A 8 -20.29 -4.64 -28.60
C GLY A 8 -19.96 -5.33 -27.27
N VAL A 9 -18.90 -4.92 -26.57
CA VAL A 9 -18.53 -5.52 -25.27
C VAL A 9 -19.33 -4.87 -24.14
N VAL A 10 -20.14 -5.67 -23.45
CA VAL A 10 -20.88 -5.26 -22.25
C VAL A 10 -19.99 -5.46 -21.01
N LYS A 11 -19.47 -4.39 -20.44
CA LYS A 11 -18.68 -4.37 -19.19
C LYS A 11 -19.55 -4.13 -17.97
N GLN A 12 -19.30 -4.80 -16.85
CA GLN A 12 -19.89 -4.38 -15.58
C GLN A 12 -19.17 -3.12 -15.06
N VAL A 13 -19.93 -2.04 -14.90
CA VAL A 13 -19.46 -0.75 -14.38
C VAL A 13 -20.38 -0.34 -13.23
N GLY A 14 -19.81 -0.17 -12.03
CA GLY A 14 -20.51 -0.12 -10.76
C GLY A 14 -19.65 0.54 -9.69
N PHE A 15 -20.18 1.41 -8.83
CA PHE A 15 -19.45 1.88 -7.64
C PHE A 15 -18.98 0.70 -6.77
N LEU A 16 -19.86 -0.29 -6.59
CA LEU A 16 -19.59 -1.58 -5.94
C LEU A 16 -18.71 -2.55 -6.78
N TRP A 17 -18.50 -2.26 -8.07
CA TRP A 17 -17.73 -3.10 -8.99
C TRP A 17 -16.37 -2.52 -9.37
N ALA A 18 -16.06 -1.30 -8.91
CA ALA A 18 -14.73 -0.72 -8.99
C ALA A 18 -13.86 -1.34 -7.89
N ALA A 19 -12.90 -2.17 -8.29
CA ALA A 19 -12.02 -2.88 -7.37
C ALA A 19 -11.28 -1.94 -6.39
N ASN A 20 -10.96 -0.71 -6.79
CA ASN A 20 -10.41 0.33 -5.91
C ASN A 20 -11.40 0.71 -4.80
N TRP A 21 -12.65 0.99 -5.11
CA TRP A 21 -13.62 1.41 -4.10
C TRP A 21 -13.83 0.34 -3.03
N THR A 22 -13.91 -0.93 -3.46
CA THR A 22 -14.15 -2.04 -2.53
C THR A 22 -12.86 -2.46 -1.80
N PHE A 23 -11.78 -2.76 -2.53
CA PHE A 23 -10.58 -3.31 -1.89
C PHE A 23 -9.67 -2.22 -1.31
N VAL A 24 -9.42 -1.11 -2.02
CA VAL A 24 -8.53 -0.05 -1.53
C VAL A 24 -9.17 0.67 -0.36
N PHE A 25 -10.37 1.23 -0.53
CA PHE A 25 -10.96 2.12 0.48
C PHE A 25 -11.70 1.41 1.61
N MET A 26 -12.35 0.27 1.36
CA MET A 26 -13.10 -0.42 2.43
C MET A 26 -12.27 -1.48 3.17
N VAL A 27 -11.15 -1.95 2.61
CA VAL A 27 -10.38 -3.06 3.21
C VAL A 27 -8.93 -2.66 3.49
N PHE A 28 -8.13 -2.42 2.46
CA PHE A 28 -6.69 -2.26 2.63
C PHE A 28 -6.29 -0.98 3.34
N LEU A 29 -6.94 0.15 3.02
CA LEU A 29 -6.63 1.43 3.65
C LEU A 29 -7.04 1.49 5.13
N PRO A 30 -8.25 1.02 5.54
CA PRO A 30 -8.59 0.90 6.96
C PRO A 30 -7.64 -0.02 7.72
N LEU A 31 -7.27 -1.18 7.16
CA LEU A 31 -6.28 -2.08 7.76
C LEU A 31 -4.90 -1.41 7.88
N PHE A 32 -4.51 -0.63 6.89
CA PHE A 32 -3.24 0.11 6.91
C PHE A 32 -3.24 1.10 8.08
N PHE A 33 -4.31 1.89 8.25
CA PHE A 33 -4.42 2.80 9.38
C PHE A 33 -4.44 2.07 10.71
N ALA A 34 -5.15 0.94 10.82
CA ALA A 34 -5.15 0.13 12.03
C ALA A 34 -3.73 -0.31 12.43
N PHE A 35 -2.94 -0.83 11.49
CA PHE A 35 -1.56 -1.25 11.77
C PHE A 35 -0.61 -0.08 12.04
N VAL A 36 -0.76 1.05 11.33
CA VAL A 36 0.01 2.27 11.63
C VAL A 36 -0.30 2.74 13.05
N THR A 37 -1.58 2.81 13.43
CA THR A 37 -1.99 3.22 14.79
C THR A 37 -1.47 2.24 15.84
N GLU A 38 -1.62 0.93 15.62
CA GLU A 38 -1.08 -0.10 16.52
C GLU A 38 0.44 0.05 16.70
N LEU A 39 1.18 0.27 15.62
CA LEU A 39 2.63 0.41 15.68
C LEU A 39 3.06 1.71 16.36
N VAL A 40 2.39 2.83 16.07
CA VAL A 40 2.70 4.13 16.69
C VAL A 40 2.35 4.12 18.18
N THR A 41 1.22 3.53 18.56
CA THR A 41 0.81 3.38 19.98
C THR A 41 1.76 2.46 20.72
N PHE A 42 2.10 1.30 20.16
CA PHE A 42 3.12 0.42 20.72
C PHE A 42 4.46 1.14 20.91
N TRP A 43 4.93 1.89 19.90
CA TRP A 43 6.18 2.63 19.99
C TRP A 43 6.15 3.64 21.13
N LYS A 44 5.09 4.46 21.21
CA LYS A 44 4.93 5.50 22.21
C LYS A 44 4.82 4.93 23.64
N ASP A 45 3.94 3.95 23.83
CA ASP A 45 3.52 3.52 25.17
C ASP A 45 4.38 2.39 25.75
N GLU A 46 5.05 1.58 24.90
CA GLU A 46 5.82 0.42 25.35
C GLU A 46 7.26 0.44 24.81
N GLY A 47 7.41 0.45 23.49
CA GLY A 47 8.69 0.22 22.82
C GLY A 47 9.75 1.24 23.20
N ARG A 48 9.38 2.53 23.23
CA ARG A 48 10.31 3.62 23.55
C ARG A 48 10.66 3.65 25.04
N LEU A 49 9.70 3.41 25.92
CA LEU A 49 9.91 3.36 27.38
C LEU A 49 10.82 2.20 27.79
N LYS A 50 10.72 1.03 27.14
CA LYS A 50 11.63 -0.10 27.38
C LYS A 50 13.10 0.24 27.09
N LEU A 51 13.35 1.15 26.15
CA LEU A 51 14.69 1.48 25.66
C LEU A 51 15.27 2.77 26.26
N THR A 52 14.44 3.61 26.88
CA THR A 52 14.88 4.80 27.61
C THR A 52 14.96 4.47 29.09
N ALA A 53 16.16 4.53 29.66
CA ALA A 53 16.44 4.09 31.02
C ALA A 53 15.54 4.79 32.06
N GLN A 54 14.51 4.09 32.56
CA GLN A 54 13.71 4.32 33.78
C GLN A 54 13.35 5.77 34.20
N GLY A 55 13.44 6.74 33.30
CA GLY A 55 13.41 8.17 33.57
C GLY A 55 12.30 8.86 32.80
N ASP A 56 11.25 9.18 33.54
CA ASP A 56 10.10 10.04 33.25
C ASP A 56 9.36 9.85 31.90
N ARG A 57 8.18 9.23 31.98
CA ARG A 57 7.21 9.11 30.86
C ARG A 57 6.91 10.47 30.22
N VAL A 58 6.97 11.55 31.00
CA VAL A 58 6.77 12.92 30.52
C VAL A 58 7.88 13.35 29.55
N GLU A 59 9.15 13.12 29.90
CA GLU A 59 10.29 13.45 29.03
C GLU A 59 10.24 12.61 27.73
N SER A 60 9.82 11.35 27.86
CA SER A 60 9.57 10.50 26.71
C SER A 60 8.50 11.11 25.79
N ASP A 61 7.31 11.40 26.30
CA ASP A 61 6.21 11.95 25.50
C ASP A 61 6.58 13.30 24.84
N GLU A 62 7.28 14.19 25.55
CA GLU A 62 7.75 15.47 25.01
C GLU A 62 8.79 15.30 23.90
N ALA A 63 9.70 14.34 24.03
CA ALA A 63 10.70 14.05 23.00
C ALA A 63 10.08 13.41 21.74
N TRP A 64 9.05 12.58 21.90
CA TRP A 64 8.26 12.09 20.76
C TRP A 64 7.50 13.23 20.07
N ALA A 65 6.82 14.08 20.84
CA ALA A 65 6.09 15.23 20.30
C ALA A 65 7.01 16.15 19.48
N ARG A 66 8.21 16.46 19.99
CA ARG A 66 9.22 17.25 19.25
C ARG A 66 9.69 16.58 17.96
N ASN A 67 9.85 15.26 17.92
CA ASN A 67 10.20 14.54 16.68
C ASN A 67 9.06 14.58 15.65
N VAL A 68 7.80 14.51 16.09
CA VAL A 68 6.64 14.62 15.19
C VAL A 68 6.51 16.06 14.69
N GLU A 69 6.72 17.05 15.56
CA GLU A 69 6.69 18.47 15.21
C GLU A 69 7.81 18.85 14.23
N SER A 70 9.01 18.27 14.36
CA SER A 70 10.09 18.48 13.38
C SER A 70 9.73 17.95 11.99
N SER A 71 8.81 16.99 11.90
CA SER A 71 8.26 16.46 10.65
C SER A 71 7.07 17.27 10.10
N SER A 72 6.65 18.35 10.78
CA SER A 72 5.50 19.20 10.40
C SER A 72 5.62 19.77 8.98
N TYR A 73 6.83 20.14 8.55
CA TYR A 73 7.07 20.61 7.19
C TYR A 73 6.78 19.53 6.14
N SER A 74 7.15 18.28 6.40
CA SER A 74 6.85 17.14 5.53
C SER A 74 5.35 16.87 5.46
N PHE A 75 4.63 16.97 6.58
CA PHE A 75 3.17 16.85 6.60
C PHE A 75 2.49 17.94 5.76
N TRP A 76 2.92 19.19 5.87
CA TRP A 76 2.40 20.30 5.07
C TRP A 76 2.72 20.18 3.58
N ALA A 77 3.96 19.79 3.24
CA ALA A 77 4.35 19.59 1.86
C ALA A 77 3.51 18.50 1.20
N VAL A 78 3.33 17.36 1.88
CA VAL A 78 2.51 16.25 1.39
C VAL A 78 1.03 16.63 1.30
N PHE A 79 0.51 17.41 2.25
CA PHE A 79 -0.86 17.93 2.18
C PHE A 79 -1.08 18.77 0.91
N LEU A 80 -0.20 19.74 0.64
CA LEU A 80 -0.30 20.59 -0.54
C LEU A 80 -0.17 19.79 -1.82
N ILE A 81 0.76 18.84 -1.89
CA ILE A 81 0.93 17.97 -3.06
C ILE A 81 -0.33 17.15 -3.31
N CYS A 82 -0.91 16.54 -2.27
CA CYS A 82 -2.10 15.71 -2.42
C CYS A 82 -3.33 16.53 -2.84
N VAL A 83 -3.59 17.65 -2.17
CA VAL A 83 -4.78 18.47 -2.44
C VAL A 83 -4.68 19.15 -3.81
N LEU A 84 -3.53 19.75 -4.14
CA LEU A 84 -3.38 20.51 -5.38
C LEU A 84 -3.17 19.60 -6.60
N PHE A 85 -2.23 18.64 -6.54
CA PHE A 85 -1.91 17.82 -7.69
C PHE A 85 -2.84 16.62 -7.84
N ALA A 86 -2.97 15.79 -6.81
CA ALA A 86 -3.78 14.58 -6.88
C ALA A 86 -5.30 14.87 -6.81
N GLY A 87 -5.70 15.92 -6.10
CA GLY A 87 -7.08 16.40 -6.02
C GLY A 87 -7.42 17.33 -7.18
N LEU A 88 -7.03 18.59 -7.07
CA LEU A 88 -7.53 19.68 -7.91
C LEU A 88 -7.13 19.54 -9.38
N PHE A 89 -5.82 19.45 -9.69
CA PHE A 89 -5.35 19.38 -11.08
C PHE A 89 -5.80 18.09 -11.77
N GLN A 90 -5.75 16.96 -11.06
CA GLN A 90 -6.20 15.68 -11.60
C GLN A 90 -7.72 15.70 -11.87
N TRP A 91 -8.52 16.28 -10.98
CA TRP A 91 -9.96 16.43 -11.20
C TRP A 91 -10.26 17.33 -12.38
N ILE A 92 -9.59 18.49 -12.48
CA ILE A 92 -9.76 19.43 -13.59
C ILE A 92 -9.44 18.76 -14.93
N GLY A 93 -8.28 18.12 -15.02
CA GLY A 93 -7.79 17.53 -16.27
C GLY A 93 -8.56 16.28 -16.71
N VAL A 94 -8.94 15.42 -15.76
CA VAL A 94 -9.48 14.09 -16.07
C VAL A 94 -11.00 14.07 -16.08
N SER A 95 -11.66 14.90 -15.26
CA SER A 95 -13.12 14.90 -15.13
C SER A 95 -13.75 16.19 -15.63
N LEU A 96 -13.32 17.36 -15.13
CA LEU A 96 -14.01 18.63 -15.39
C LEU A 96 -13.94 19.06 -16.87
N ILE A 97 -12.74 19.05 -17.47
CA ILE A 97 -12.55 19.48 -18.87
C ILE A 97 -13.32 18.55 -19.84
N PRO A 98 -13.24 17.21 -19.73
CA PRO A 98 -14.03 16.30 -20.57
C PRO A 98 -15.54 16.49 -20.42
N LEU A 99 -16.03 16.70 -19.19
CA LEU A 99 -17.45 16.95 -18.89
C LEU A 99 -17.97 18.25 -19.52
N MET A 100 -17.15 19.30 -19.53
CA MET A 100 -17.55 20.61 -20.09
C MET A 100 -17.44 20.70 -21.61
N LYS A 101 -16.48 19.99 -22.23
CA LYS A 101 -16.21 20.10 -23.68
C LYS A 101 -16.86 19.01 -24.53
N GLY A 102 -17.52 18.01 -23.93
CA GLY A 102 -18.31 17.01 -24.65
C GLY A 102 -17.49 16.08 -25.56
N GLY A 103 -16.29 15.67 -25.14
CA GLY A 103 -15.48 14.73 -25.92
C GLY A 103 -14.07 14.54 -25.38
N GLY A 104 -13.67 13.28 -25.21
CA GLY A 104 -12.31 12.87 -24.90
C GLY A 104 -12.13 11.37 -25.13
N ASN A 105 -11.02 10.99 -25.75
CA ASN A 105 -10.55 9.59 -25.79
C ASN A 105 -10.05 9.20 -24.39
N TYR A 106 -10.94 9.15 -23.40
CA TYR A 106 -10.67 8.55 -22.08
C TYR A 106 -11.61 7.37 -21.79
N ALA A 107 -11.08 6.30 -21.21
CA ALA A 107 -11.84 5.08 -20.95
C ALA A 107 -13.01 5.47 -20.05
N THR A 108 -14.22 5.08 -20.41
CA THR A 108 -15.44 5.51 -19.71
C THR A 108 -15.41 5.04 -18.25
N ASP A 109 -14.93 5.91 -17.36
CA ASP A 109 -15.06 5.79 -15.91
C ASP A 109 -16.34 6.54 -15.47
N TRP A 110 -16.78 6.35 -14.24
CA TRP A 110 -18.02 6.90 -13.67
C TRP A 110 -18.23 8.41 -13.92
N GLY A 111 -17.15 9.20 -13.95
CA GLY A 111 -17.20 10.62 -14.27
C GLY A 111 -17.62 10.94 -15.72
N SER A 112 -17.45 10.00 -16.65
CA SER A 112 -17.96 10.07 -18.03
C SER A 112 -19.30 9.37 -18.22
N LEU A 113 -19.87 8.72 -17.20
CA LEU A 113 -21.19 8.07 -17.30
C LEU A 113 -22.30 9.10 -17.60
N ALA A 114 -22.15 10.32 -17.10
CA ALA A 114 -23.05 11.44 -17.37
C ALA A 114 -23.00 11.92 -18.84
N ILE A 115 -21.88 11.70 -19.55
CA ILE A 115 -21.75 12.03 -20.98
C ILE A 115 -22.51 11.00 -21.83
N VAL A 116 -22.57 9.74 -21.37
CA VAL A 116 -23.13 8.63 -22.16
C VAL A 116 -24.60 8.34 -21.85
N ARG A 117 -25.11 8.73 -20.67
CA ARG A 117 -26.53 8.60 -20.26
C ARG A 117 -27.04 9.90 -19.60
N PRO A 118 -27.24 10.98 -20.38
CA PRO A 118 -27.74 12.26 -19.87
C PRO A 118 -29.16 12.19 -19.27
N GLU A 119 -29.86 11.08 -19.46
CA GLU A 119 -31.21 10.84 -18.93
C GLU A 119 -31.23 10.46 -17.43
N VAL A 120 -30.07 10.20 -16.80
CA VAL A 120 -30.00 9.73 -15.38
C VAL A 120 -29.29 10.72 -14.45
N ILE A 121 -28.31 11.49 -14.95
CA ILE A 121 -27.51 12.45 -14.16
C ILE A 121 -27.22 13.69 -15.01
N SER A 122 -27.48 14.88 -14.46
CA SER A 122 -27.16 16.14 -15.14
C SER A 122 -25.65 16.47 -15.06
N VAL A 123 -25.14 17.25 -16.02
CA VAL A 123 -23.71 17.65 -16.04
C VAL A 123 -23.26 18.33 -14.74
N PRO A 124 -24.02 19.26 -14.14
CA PRO A 124 -23.64 19.86 -12.85
C PRO A 124 -23.56 18.85 -11.71
N GLU A 125 -24.48 17.89 -11.63
CA GLU A 125 -24.46 16.83 -10.61
C GLU A 125 -23.24 15.92 -10.76
N ALA A 126 -22.87 15.57 -12.00
CA ALA A 126 -21.66 14.79 -12.28
C ALA A 126 -20.38 15.53 -11.91
N VAL A 127 -20.32 16.84 -12.14
CA VAL A 127 -19.20 17.69 -11.74
C VAL A 127 -19.05 17.72 -10.22
N VAL A 128 -20.14 17.93 -9.46
CA VAL A 128 -20.11 17.93 -8.00
C VAL A 128 -19.71 16.56 -7.44
N PHE A 129 -20.32 15.49 -7.95
CA PHE A 129 -20.03 14.13 -7.51
C PHE A 129 -18.56 13.74 -7.75
N THR A 130 -18.03 13.99 -8.96
CA THR A 130 -16.63 13.72 -9.27
C THR A 130 -15.68 14.60 -8.46
N GLY A 131 -16.04 15.85 -8.18
CA GLY A 131 -15.26 16.73 -7.30
C GLY A 131 -15.15 16.18 -5.89
N LEU A 132 -16.27 15.76 -5.30
CA LEU A 132 -16.29 15.13 -3.97
C LEU A 132 -15.52 13.81 -3.95
N ALA A 133 -15.64 13.00 -4.99
CA ALA A 133 -14.89 11.76 -5.12
C ALA A 133 -13.37 12.04 -5.13
N TYR A 134 -12.90 12.97 -5.96
CA TYR A 134 -11.48 13.32 -6.02
C TYR A 134 -10.95 13.94 -4.72
N LEU A 135 -11.77 14.74 -4.04
CA LEU A 135 -11.45 15.26 -2.70
C LEU A 135 -11.28 14.12 -1.69
N TYR A 136 -12.21 13.16 -1.67
CA TYR A 136 -12.11 11.99 -0.80
C TYR A 136 -10.85 11.17 -1.11
N MET A 137 -10.57 10.91 -2.38
CA MET A 137 -9.39 10.18 -2.83
C MET A 137 -8.09 10.89 -2.41
N CYS A 138 -8.01 12.22 -2.56
CA CYS A 138 -6.80 12.97 -2.21
C CYS A 138 -6.59 13.02 -0.69
N LEU A 139 -7.67 13.12 0.11
CA LEU A 139 -7.58 13.03 1.57
C LEU A 139 -7.11 11.65 2.02
N CYS A 140 -7.62 10.58 1.43
CA CYS A 140 -7.16 9.22 1.72
C CYS A 140 -5.68 9.03 1.38
N PHE A 141 -5.24 9.56 0.23
CA PHE A 141 -3.85 9.50 -0.21
C PHE A 141 -2.93 10.30 0.72
N TYR A 142 -3.38 11.48 1.14
CA TYR A 142 -2.69 12.28 2.14
C TYR A 142 -2.52 11.51 3.44
N LEU A 143 -3.60 10.95 4.00
CA LEU A 143 -3.55 10.17 5.25
C LEU A 143 -2.64 8.95 5.12
N PHE A 144 -2.65 8.28 3.96
CA PHE A 144 -1.74 7.18 3.68
C PHE A 144 -0.26 7.61 3.78
N LEU A 145 0.10 8.71 3.13
CA LEU A 145 1.46 9.26 3.18
C LEU A 145 1.83 9.77 4.58
N VAL A 146 0.90 10.37 5.32
CA VAL A 146 1.08 10.72 6.74
C VAL A 146 1.42 9.48 7.55
N GLY A 147 0.71 8.37 7.33
CA GLY A 147 1.02 7.09 7.96
C GLY A 147 2.46 6.64 7.66
N LEU A 148 2.91 6.72 6.41
CA LEU A 148 4.29 6.38 6.04
C LEU A 148 5.34 7.29 6.70
N ILE A 149 5.06 8.59 6.82
CA ILE A 149 5.95 9.52 7.53
C ILE A 149 6.03 9.13 9.01
N LEU A 150 4.92 8.80 9.65
CA LEU A 150 4.93 8.34 11.04
C LEU A 150 5.75 7.05 11.21
N LEU A 151 5.59 6.08 10.31
CA LEU A 151 6.39 4.85 10.30
C LEU A 151 7.89 5.15 10.16
N TYR A 152 8.25 6.06 9.24
CA TYR A 152 9.62 6.52 9.09
C TYR A 152 10.15 7.15 10.38
N THR A 153 9.37 8.03 11.03
CA THR A 153 9.75 8.69 12.28
C THR A 153 9.95 7.68 13.41
N VAL A 154 9.13 6.62 13.50
CA VAL A 154 9.32 5.52 14.46
C VAL A 154 10.65 4.82 14.24
N VAL A 155 10.97 4.42 12.99
CA VAL A 155 12.26 3.78 12.67
C VAL A 155 13.42 4.70 13.00
N HIS A 156 13.31 5.97 12.63
CA HIS A 156 14.36 6.95 12.82
C HIS A 156 14.66 7.18 14.30
N ASP A 157 13.62 7.31 15.13
CA ASP A 157 13.79 7.48 16.58
C ASP A 157 14.35 6.21 17.23
N LEU A 158 13.87 5.03 16.85
CA LEU A 158 14.41 3.75 17.33
C LEU A 158 15.89 3.60 16.98
N TRP A 159 16.27 3.87 15.73
CA TRP A 159 17.67 3.84 15.30
C TRP A 159 18.54 4.79 16.14
N ARG A 160 18.08 6.03 16.36
CA ARG A 160 18.81 7.04 17.14
C ARG A 160 19.00 6.61 18.59
N ILE A 161 17.98 6.01 19.21
CA ILE A 161 18.08 5.47 20.57
C ILE A 161 19.07 4.30 20.59
N GLY A 162 18.99 3.38 19.62
CA GLY A 162 19.91 2.25 19.53
C GLY A 162 21.37 2.64 19.34
N GLU A 163 21.65 3.68 18.54
CA GLU A 163 22.99 4.20 18.32
C GLU A 163 23.59 4.79 19.60
N SER A 164 22.78 5.51 20.40
CA SER A 164 23.22 6.04 21.70
C SER A 164 23.54 4.92 22.70
N VAL A 165 22.83 3.78 22.61
CA VAL A 165 22.95 2.65 23.55
C VAL A 165 24.05 1.67 23.16
N SER A 166 24.42 1.57 21.87
CA SER A 166 25.53 0.72 21.40
C SER A 166 26.89 1.08 22.05
N SER A 167 26.97 2.24 22.70
CA SER A 167 28.10 2.66 23.52
C SER A 167 28.14 2.04 24.94
N ARG A 168 27.09 1.32 25.38
CA ARG A 168 26.97 0.69 26.72
C ARG A 168 26.86 -0.84 26.61
N PRO A 169 27.72 -1.62 27.29
CA PRO A 169 27.85 -3.07 27.09
C PRO A 169 26.91 -3.92 27.97
N GLU A 170 25.62 -3.57 28.06
CA GLU A 170 24.68 -4.35 28.88
C GLU A 170 23.87 -5.34 28.01
N ILE A 171 24.10 -6.63 28.23
CA ILE A 171 23.57 -7.73 27.39
C ILE A 171 22.03 -7.79 27.42
N ASP A 172 21.40 -7.42 28.53
CA ASP A 172 19.94 -7.45 28.71
C ASP A 172 19.23 -6.38 27.86
N TYR A 173 19.81 -5.17 27.78
CA TYR A 173 19.31 -4.08 26.95
C TYR A 173 19.40 -4.39 25.43
N GLN A 174 20.43 -5.12 25.00
CA GLN A 174 20.54 -5.54 23.60
C GLN A 174 19.46 -6.56 23.22
N HIS A 175 18.95 -7.35 24.18
CA HIS A 175 17.85 -8.27 23.93
C HIS A 175 16.54 -7.51 23.70
N GLU A 176 16.21 -6.56 24.58
CA GLU A 176 15.03 -5.70 24.48
C GLU A 176 15.04 -4.85 23.20
N LEU A 177 16.17 -4.22 22.86
CA LEU A 177 16.34 -3.48 21.61
C LEU A 177 16.06 -4.36 20.40
N ASN A 178 16.51 -5.61 20.45
CA ASN A 178 16.31 -6.53 19.35
C ASN A 178 14.84 -6.97 19.20
N GLU A 179 14.17 -7.24 20.31
CA GLU A 179 12.75 -7.59 20.32
C GLU A 179 11.88 -6.44 19.80
N VAL A 180 12.14 -5.21 20.28
CA VAL A 180 11.43 -4.01 19.83
C VAL A 180 11.68 -3.75 18.34
N SER A 181 12.93 -3.89 17.88
CA SER A 181 13.28 -3.74 16.46
C SER A 181 12.58 -4.76 15.56
N LEU A 182 12.46 -6.02 16.00
CA LEU A 182 11.73 -7.04 15.26
C LEU A 182 10.24 -6.68 15.15
N ARG A 183 9.62 -6.27 16.27
CA ARG A 183 8.20 -5.93 16.32
C ARG A 183 7.88 -4.71 15.46
N VAL A 184 8.74 -3.69 15.48
CA VAL A 184 8.63 -2.52 14.60
C VAL A 184 8.73 -2.93 13.13
N MET A 185 9.71 -3.77 12.77
CA MET A 185 9.86 -4.23 11.39
C MET A 185 8.70 -5.11 10.92
N GLN A 186 8.11 -5.94 11.79
CA GLN A 186 6.90 -6.70 11.48
C GLN A 186 5.71 -5.77 11.19
N GLY A 187 5.53 -4.71 11.98
CA GLY A 187 4.49 -3.70 11.72
C GLY A 187 4.70 -2.95 10.41
N ILE A 188 5.94 -2.55 10.12
CA ILE A 188 6.29 -1.89 8.84
C ILE A 188 6.08 -2.84 7.67
N PHE A 189 6.45 -4.11 7.79
CA PHE A 189 6.19 -5.11 6.76
C PHE A 189 4.69 -5.24 6.44
N ARG A 190 3.83 -5.33 7.46
CA ARG A 190 2.36 -5.35 7.27
C ARG A 190 1.87 -4.11 6.52
N CYS A 191 2.35 -2.93 6.90
CA CYS A 191 2.00 -1.67 6.26
C CYS A 191 2.49 -1.60 4.80
N THR A 192 3.71 -2.09 4.52
CA THR A 192 4.28 -2.15 3.17
C THR A 192 3.51 -3.10 2.29
N VAL A 193 3.17 -4.29 2.80
CA VAL A 193 2.33 -5.27 2.09
C VAL A 193 1.00 -4.64 1.70
N LEU A 194 0.30 -3.98 2.64
CA LEU A 194 -0.96 -3.30 2.33
C LEU A 194 -0.78 -2.17 1.32
N GLY A 195 0.27 -1.36 1.44
CA GLY A 195 0.58 -0.31 0.49
C GLY A 195 0.81 -0.83 -0.93
N VAL A 196 1.57 -1.92 -1.09
CA VAL A 196 1.78 -2.55 -2.40
C VAL A 196 0.50 -3.21 -2.92
N LEU A 197 -0.32 -3.83 -2.07
CA LEU A 197 -1.64 -4.37 -2.45
C LEU A 197 -2.60 -3.26 -2.92
N ILE A 198 -2.58 -2.09 -2.29
CA ILE A 198 -3.32 -0.90 -2.74
C ILE A 198 -2.89 -0.51 -4.16
N ALA A 199 -1.57 -0.40 -4.39
CA ALA A 199 -1.05 -0.03 -5.70
C ALA A 199 -1.36 -1.08 -6.78
N ILE A 200 -1.30 -2.37 -6.43
CA ILE A 200 -1.73 -3.48 -7.30
C ILE A 200 -3.21 -3.31 -7.66
N ALA A 201 -4.10 -3.11 -6.68
CA ALA A 201 -5.53 -2.92 -6.95
C ALA A 201 -5.79 -1.72 -7.88
N MET A 202 -5.06 -0.61 -7.66
CA MET A 202 -5.14 0.58 -8.52
C MET A 202 -4.69 0.30 -9.95
N LYS A 203 -3.57 -0.42 -10.13
CA LYS A 203 -3.04 -0.74 -11.46
C LYS A 203 -3.88 -1.81 -12.18
N VAL A 204 -4.33 -2.85 -11.47
CA VAL A 204 -5.23 -3.88 -12.03
C VAL A 204 -6.56 -3.27 -12.47
N GLN A 205 -7.16 -2.37 -11.68
CA GLN A 205 -8.37 -1.68 -12.10
C GLN A 205 -8.14 -0.87 -13.39
N SER A 206 -7.02 -0.15 -13.46
CA SER A 206 -6.65 0.63 -14.63
C SER A 206 -6.50 -0.25 -15.88
N ALA A 207 -5.79 -1.37 -15.78
CA ALA A 207 -5.58 -2.31 -16.88
C ALA A 207 -6.87 -3.05 -17.29
N TYR A 208 -7.73 -3.40 -16.32
CA TYR A 208 -9.04 -3.99 -16.62
C TYR A 208 -9.94 -3.02 -17.41
N LEU A 209 -9.95 -1.74 -17.05
CA LEU A 209 -10.76 -0.74 -17.75
C LEU A 209 -10.34 -0.55 -19.21
N THR A 210 -9.05 -0.75 -19.53
CA THR A 210 -8.54 -0.69 -20.91
C THR A 210 -8.71 -2.01 -21.69
N SER A 211 -8.74 -3.16 -21.01
CA SER A 211 -8.89 -4.49 -21.62
C SER A 211 -10.26 -4.75 -22.28
N SER A 212 -10.38 -5.81 -23.08
CA SER A 212 -11.65 -6.29 -23.65
C SER A 212 -12.48 -7.18 -22.69
N GLY A 213 -12.00 -7.41 -21.46
CA GLY A 213 -12.65 -8.32 -20.50
C GLY A 213 -14.01 -7.82 -20.00
N LYS A 214 -14.98 -8.73 -19.88
CA LYS A 214 -16.34 -8.44 -19.36
C LYS A 214 -16.35 -8.14 -17.85
N ASN A 215 -15.48 -8.83 -17.10
CA ASN A 215 -15.29 -8.73 -15.65
C ASN A 215 -13.80 -8.92 -15.30
N ILE A 216 -13.33 -8.31 -14.20
CA ILE A 216 -11.93 -8.38 -13.75
C ILE A 216 -11.42 -9.81 -13.56
N VAL A 217 -12.26 -10.69 -13.01
CA VAL A 217 -11.94 -12.11 -12.79
C VAL A 217 -11.82 -12.85 -14.12
N ALA A 218 -12.73 -12.58 -15.07
CA ALA A 218 -12.68 -13.23 -16.38
C ALA A 218 -11.45 -12.81 -17.18
N TRP A 219 -11.00 -11.56 -17.03
CA TRP A 219 -9.76 -11.08 -17.64
C TRP A 219 -8.51 -11.74 -17.03
N LEU A 220 -8.41 -11.79 -15.70
CA LEU A 220 -7.31 -12.45 -15.00
C LEU A 220 -7.24 -13.96 -15.26
N VAL A 221 -8.39 -14.63 -15.34
CA VAL A 221 -8.47 -16.07 -15.67
C VAL A 221 -8.11 -16.30 -17.14
N GLY A 222 -8.51 -15.40 -18.03
CA GLY A 222 -8.08 -15.40 -19.43
C GLY A 222 -6.57 -15.31 -19.58
N ASP A 223 -5.93 -14.35 -18.89
CA ASP A 223 -4.47 -14.20 -18.84
C ASP A 223 -3.76 -15.41 -18.22
N MET A 224 -4.35 -16.01 -17.17
CA MET A 224 -3.82 -17.24 -16.59
C MET A 224 -3.88 -18.40 -17.60
N SER A 225 -4.98 -18.50 -18.37
CA SER A 225 -5.17 -19.58 -19.34
C SER A 225 -4.29 -19.43 -20.59
N SER A 226 -3.98 -18.22 -21.04
CA SER A 226 -3.12 -17.98 -22.21
C SER A 226 -1.68 -18.47 -21.98
N ALA A 227 -1.19 -18.42 -20.74
CA ALA A 227 0.10 -18.98 -20.35
C ALA A 227 0.16 -20.52 -20.46
N PHE A 228 -0.96 -21.21 -20.27
CA PHE A 228 -1.04 -22.68 -20.37
C PHE A 228 -1.35 -23.17 -21.79
N TYR A 229 -2.12 -22.40 -22.57
CA TYR A 229 -2.62 -22.81 -23.89
C TYR A 229 -1.88 -22.16 -25.07
N GLY A 230 -0.88 -21.31 -24.83
CA GLY A 230 -0.01 -20.76 -25.88
C GLY A 230 -0.71 -19.84 -26.88
N SER A 231 -1.89 -19.31 -26.54
CA SER A 231 -2.60 -18.34 -27.37
C SER A 231 -1.99 -16.95 -27.16
N ASN A 232 -1.31 -16.42 -28.18
CA ASN A 232 -0.72 -15.08 -28.22
C ASN A 232 -1.76 -13.95 -28.36
N ASP A 233 -2.85 -14.00 -27.60
CA ASP A 233 -3.76 -12.86 -27.49
C ASP A 233 -3.23 -11.92 -26.40
N VAL A 234 -2.09 -11.29 -26.67
CA VAL A 234 -1.65 -10.11 -25.93
C VAL A 234 -2.72 -9.06 -26.19
N SER A 235 -3.50 -8.78 -25.15
CA SER A 235 -4.59 -7.80 -25.15
C SER A 235 -4.19 -6.57 -25.96
N ASP A 236 -4.90 -6.32 -27.07
CA ASP A 236 -4.80 -5.09 -27.86
C ASP A 236 -5.11 -3.91 -26.95
N ALA A 237 -4.07 -3.39 -26.28
CA ALA A 237 -4.14 -2.26 -25.38
C ALA A 237 -4.34 -1.02 -26.25
N ILE A 238 -5.61 -0.69 -26.50
CA ILE A 238 -6.00 0.55 -27.16
C ILE A 238 -5.41 1.69 -26.32
N GLY A 239 -4.49 2.45 -26.92
CA GLY A 239 -3.62 3.43 -26.28
C GLY A 239 -4.35 4.53 -25.53
N TYR A 240 -4.77 4.24 -24.30
CA TYR A 240 -5.40 5.17 -23.38
C TYR A 240 -4.46 5.38 -22.20
N ARG A 241 -3.92 6.59 -22.07
CA ARG A 241 -3.15 7.03 -20.90
C ARG A 241 -4.10 7.21 -19.73
N THR A 242 -4.03 6.33 -18.72
CA THR A 242 -4.77 6.52 -17.47
C THR A 242 -3.89 7.28 -16.45
N PRO A 243 -4.44 8.30 -15.76
CA PRO A 243 -3.73 9.07 -14.73
C PRO A 243 -3.22 8.23 -13.54
N THR A 244 -3.86 7.08 -13.30
CA THR A 244 -3.62 6.19 -12.15
C THR A 244 -2.24 5.52 -12.15
N HIS A 245 -1.55 5.43 -13.29
CA HIS A 245 -0.21 4.80 -13.36
C HIS A 245 0.85 5.52 -12.52
N TYR A 246 0.81 6.85 -12.46
CA TYR A 246 1.80 7.62 -11.68
C TYR A 246 1.47 7.57 -10.18
N SER A 247 0.20 7.65 -9.81
CA SER A 247 -0.23 7.59 -8.41
C SER A 247 0.04 6.23 -7.77
N SER A 248 -0.24 5.12 -8.46
CA SER A 248 0.05 3.77 -7.94
C SER A 248 1.55 3.52 -7.81
N LEU A 249 2.36 4.04 -8.74
CA LEU A 249 3.82 3.93 -8.68
C LEU A 249 4.39 4.70 -7.48
N LEU A 250 3.86 5.90 -7.21
CA LEU A 250 4.24 6.70 -6.05
C LEU A 250 4.00 5.91 -4.76
N ILE A 251 2.84 5.26 -4.60
CA ILE A 251 2.54 4.42 -3.43
C ILE A 251 3.58 3.33 -3.24
N VAL A 252 3.91 2.58 -4.31
CA VAL A 252 4.90 1.50 -4.24
C VAL A 252 6.26 2.05 -3.83
N ILE A 253 6.72 3.13 -4.46
CA ILE A 253 8.03 3.71 -4.15
C ILE A 253 8.06 4.20 -2.70
N SER A 254 7.07 4.97 -2.26
CA SER A 254 7.02 5.53 -0.90
C SER A 254 6.98 4.43 0.17
N THR A 255 6.19 3.38 -0.02
CA THR A 255 6.11 2.24 0.92
C THR A 255 7.41 1.44 0.97
N CYS A 256 7.97 1.13 -0.20
CA CYS A 256 9.24 0.41 -0.29
C CYS A 256 10.40 1.20 0.32
N VAL A 257 10.44 2.53 0.16
CA VAL A 257 11.49 3.38 0.77
C VAL A 257 11.47 3.25 2.30
N VAL A 258 10.30 3.32 2.93
CA VAL A 258 10.18 3.15 4.39
C VAL A 258 10.61 1.75 4.82
N PHE A 259 10.21 0.71 4.09
CA PHE A 259 10.61 -0.68 4.37
C PHE A 259 12.13 -0.91 4.23
N VAL A 260 12.73 -0.42 3.15
CA VAL A 260 14.17 -0.53 2.89
C VAL A 260 14.95 0.26 3.93
N TYR A 261 14.49 1.48 4.27
CA TYR A 261 15.10 2.29 5.32
C TYR A 261 15.10 1.55 6.67
N GLY A 262 13.95 0.99 7.07
CA GLY A 262 13.84 0.15 8.27
C GLY A 262 14.75 -1.08 8.22
N SER A 263 14.78 -1.78 7.09
CA SER A 263 15.60 -2.98 6.91
C SER A 263 17.09 -2.68 7.01
N ILE A 264 17.56 -1.58 6.42
CA ILE A 264 18.98 -1.18 6.46
C ILE A 264 19.36 -0.72 7.87
N ARG A 265 18.51 0.09 8.52
CA ARG A 265 18.83 0.65 9.84
C ARG A 265 18.70 -0.39 10.95
N LEU A 266 17.70 -1.26 10.91
CA LEU A 266 17.43 -2.22 12.00
C LEU A 266 17.99 -3.63 11.73
N GLY A 267 18.45 -3.93 10.51
CA GLY A 267 18.79 -5.28 10.07
C GLY A 267 20.25 -5.70 10.12
N ILE A 268 21.13 -4.87 10.69
CA ILE A 268 22.58 -5.14 10.70
C ILE A 268 22.94 -6.31 11.64
N ASP A 269 22.08 -6.64 12.60
CA ASP A 269 22.35 -7.71 13.56
C ASP A 269 22.02 -9.12 13.01
N ARG A 270 22.97 -10.05 13.13
CA ARG A 270 22.94 -11.40 12.53
C ARG A 270 21.70 -12.24 12.87
N ARG A 271 21.01 -11.95 13.97
CA ARG A 271 19.77 -12.64 14.42
C ARG A 271 18.52 -12.23 13.61
N PHE A 272 18.54 -11.09 12.91
CA PHE A 272 17.42 -10.60 12.09
C PHE A 272 17.40 -11.16 10.66
N CYS A 273 18.49 -11.79 10.23
CA CYS A 273 18.69 -12.13 8.82
C CYS A 273 17.61 -13.07 8.26
N MET A 274 17.17 -14.08 9.02
CA MET A 274 16.13 -15.01 8.54
C MET A 274 14.73 -14.37 8.41
N PRO A 275 14.17 -13.74 9.48
CA PRO A 275 12.88 -13.07 9.35
C PRO A 275 12.88 -11.93 8.31
N MET A 276 13.95 -11.14 8.25
CA MET A 276 14.05 -10.02 7.30
C MET A 276 14.16 -10.49 5.85
N TRP A 277 14.91 -11.57 5.58
CA TRP A 277 15.02 -12.11 4.23
C TRP A 277 13.65 -12.57 3.71
N ARG A 278 12.84 -13.23 4.54
CA ARG A 278 11.49 -13.67 4.17
C ARG A 278 10.57 -12.50 3.84
N MET A 279 10.55 -11.47 4.70
CA MET A 279 9.79 -10.24 4.45
C MET A 279 10.22 -9.57 3.14
N SER A 280 11.53 -9.44 2.93
CA SER A 280 12.10 -8.84 1.72
C SER A 280 11.76 -9.62 0.46
N ALA A 281 11.78 -10.96 0.52
CA ALA A 281 11.38 -11.82 -0.59
C ALA A 281 9.90 -11.60 -0.97
N VAL A 282 9.00 -11.52 0.01
CA VAL A 282 7.56 -11.27 -0.24
C VAL A 282 7.33 -9.87 -0.83
N VAL A 283 7.97 -8.84 -0.27
CA VAL A 283 7.86 -7.47 -0.81
C VAL A 283 8.40 -7.41 -2.23
N THR A 284 9.56 -8.02 -2.50
CA THR A 284 10.16 -8.07 -3.84
C THR A 284 9.26 -8.79 -4.83
N LEU A 285 8.67 -9.93 -4.43
CA LEU A 285 7.72 -10.68 -5.25
C LEU A 285 6.47 -9.84 -5.59
N LEU A 286 5.92 -9.11 -4.61
CA LEU A 286 4.77 -8.23 -4.83
C LEU A 286 5.11 -7.05 -5.76
N VAL A 287 6.27 -6.43 -5.58
CA VAL A 287 6.73 -5.32 -6.43
C VAL A 287 6.99 -5.81 -7.85
N ALA A 288 7.63 -6.98 -8.02
CA ALA A 288 7.79 -7.61 -9.31
C ALA A 288 6.42 -7.89 -9.95
N GLY A 289 5.50 -8.50 -9.20
CA GLY A 289 4.12 -8.71 -9.63
C GLY A 289 3.45 -7.42 -10.09
N TYR A 290 3.56 -6.34 -9.31
CA TYR A 290 3.05 -5.01 -9.67
C TYR A 290 3.63 -4.48 -10.99
N LEU A 291 4.96 -4.54 -11.17
CA LEU A 291 5.62 -4.05 -12.37
C LEU A 291 5.20 -4.83 -13.62
N LEU A 292 5.02 -6.15 -13.46
CA LEU A 292 4.69 -7.08 -14.52
C LEU A 292 3.19 -7.09 -14.93
N ILE A 293 2.32 -6.42 -14.18
CA ILE A 293 0.91 -6.23 -14.59
C ILE A 293 0.88 -5.63 -16.00
N ASP A 294 0.20 -6.33 -16.92
CA ASP A 294 0.00 -5.97 -18.33
C ASP A 294 1.29 -5.98 -19.18
N ALA A 295 2.38 -6.59 -18.68
CA ALA A 295 3.66 -6.66 -19.40
C ALA A 295 3.82 -7.96 -20.22
N PHE A 296 3.25 -9.08 -19.80
CA PHE A 296 3.31 -10.36 -20.51
C PHE A 296 2.13 -11.26 -20.14
N ALA A 297 1.80 -12.23 -21.01
CA ALA A 297 0.74 -13.20 -20.78
C ALA A 297 1.08 -14.18 -19.63
N GLY A 298 0.22 -14.28 -18.63
CA GLY A 298 0.42 -15.16 -17.46
C GLY A 298 0.94 -14.45 -16.21
N PHE A 299 1.06 -13.12 -16.22
CA PHE A 299 1.45 -12.34 -15.04
C PHE A 299 0.50 -12.59 -13.85
N SER A 300 -0.76 -12.97 -14.13
CA SER A 300 -1.80 -13.24 -13.14
C SER A 300 -1.44 -14.40 -12.18
N ILE A 301 -0.64 -15.37 -12.63
CA ILE A 301 -0.17 -16.49 -11.78
C ILE A 301 0.76 -15.95 -10.69
N LEU A 302 1.79 -15.21 -11.10
CA LEU A 302 2.76 -14.60 -10.19
C LEU A 302 2.07 -13.64 -9.22
N LEU A 303 1.13 -12.85 -9.73
CA LEU A 303 0.34 -11.92 -8.92
C LEU A 303 -0.51 -12.66 -7.87
N THR A 304 -1.17 -13.74 -8.25
CA THR A 304 -1.99 -14.54 -7.33
C THR A 304 -1.15 -15.17 -6.22
N VAL A 305 -0.01 -15.77 -6.58
CA VAL A 305 0.93 -16.35 -5.60
C VAL A 305 1.46 -15.27 -4.66
N GLY A 306 1.85 -14.11 -5.19
CA GLY A 306 2.30 -12.96 -4.40
C GLY A 306 1.25 -12.47 -3.42
N VAL A 307 0.00 -12.31 -3.86
CA VAL A 307 -1.13 -11.88 -3.02
C VAL A 307 -1.44 -12.90 -1.92
N LEU A 308 -1.40 -14.20 -2.21
CA LEU A 308 -1.62 -15.24 -1.19
C LEU A 308 -0.53 -15.20 -0.09
N LEU A 309 0.74 -15.11 -0.49
CA LEU A 309 1.86 -14.97 0.44
C LEU A 309 1.76 -13.68 1.25
N ALA A 310 1.32 -12.59 0.63
CA ALA A 310 1.08 -11.32 1.28
C ALA A 310 -0.01 -11.39 2.36
N ILE A 311 -1.16 -12.00 2.04
CA ILE A 311 -2.25 -12.20 2.99
C ILE A 311 -1.78 -13.05 4.17
N TYR A 312 -1.06 -14.14 3.91
CA TYR A 312 -0.47 -14.94 4.97
C TYR A 312 0.48 -14.11 5.85
N GLY A 313 1.36 -13.32 5.23
CA GLY A 313 2.31 -12.44 5.93
C GLY A 313 1.65 -11.33 6.76
N LEU A 314 0.41 -10.93 6.45
CA LEU A 314 -0.34 -9.99 7.29
C LEU A 314 -0.67 -10.61 8.65
N PHE A 315 -1.09 -11.87 8.68
CA PHE A 315 -1.40 -12.58 9.92
C PHE A 315 -0.13 -13.03 10.65
N ASP A 316 0.83 -13.61 9.92
CA ASP A 316 2.08 -14.11 10.46
C ASP A 316 3.30 -13.48 9.76
N PRO A 317 3.71 -12.27 10.19
CA PRO A 317 4.84 -11.57 9.58
C PRO A 317 6.18 -12.28 9.81
N GLY A 318 6.27 -13.21 10.77
CA GLY A 318 7.46 -14.02 11.02
C GLY A 318 7.55 -15.28 10.14
N PHE A 319 6.48 -15.63 9.43
CA PHE A 319 6.34 -16.87 8.66
C PHE A 319 6.76 -18.11 9.48
N GLY A 320 6.24 -18.20 10.70
CA GLY A 320 6.61 -19.19 11.69
C GLY A 320 7.98 -18.90 12.29
N ARG A 321 7.99 -18.45 13.55
CA ARG A 321 9.07 -18.85 14.47
C ARG A 321 9.02 -20.38 14.50
N TRP A 322 9.95 -21.05 13.83
CA TRP A 322 10.21 -22.45 14.15
C TRP A 322 10.55 -22.46 15.64
N ARG A 323 9.65 -23.02 16.46
CA ARG A 323 9.86 -23.30 17.89
C ARG A 323 11.04 -24.27 18.00
N ALA A 324 12.25 -23.75 17.90
CA ALA A 324 13.46 -24.49 18.21
C ALA A 324 13.74 -24.51 19.73
N SER A 325 12.85 -23.97 20.57
CA SER A 325 13.03 -23.88 22.02
C SER A 325 12.19 -24.87 22.85
N GLU A 326 11.40 -25.76 22.23
CA GLU A 326 10.62 -26.78 22.96
C GLU A 326 11.24 -28.18 22.94
N LEU A 327 12.43 -28.36 22.36
CA LEU A 327 13.14 -29.65 22.32
C LEU A 327 14.32 -29.76 23.31
N GLY A 328 14.39 -28.85 24.29
CA GLY A 328 15.49 -28.80 25.28
C GLY A 328 15.15 -29.27 26.69
N ASN A 329 13.89 -29.61 27.02
CA ASN A 329 13.48 -29.79 28.42
C ASN A 329 13.02 -31.21 28.81
N ASN A 330 13.32 -32.24 28.00
CA ASN A 330 12.87 -33.61 28.28
C ASN A 330 13.99 -34.65 28.40
N GLN A 331 15.18 -34.30 28.89
CA GLN A 331 16.16 -35.29 29.34
C GLN A 331 16.98 -34.82 30.56
N SER A 332 16.37 -34.83 31.74
CA SER A 332 17.09 -34.97 33.01
C SER A 332 16.16 -35.43 34.15
N VAL A 333 15.68 -36.67 34.09
CA VAL A 333 15.35 -37.43 35.30
C VAL A 333 15.73 -38.91 35.10
N SER A 334 16.92 -39.27 35.56
CA SER A 334 17.22 -40.51 36.30
C SER A 334 18.60 -40.38 36.92
#